data_AF-W7JGL1-F1
#
_entry.id   AF-W7JGL1-F1
#
_cell.length_a   1.000
_cell.length_b   1.000
_cell.length_c   1.000
_cell.angle_alpha   90.00
_cell.angle_beta   90.00
_cell.angle_gamma   90.00
#
_symmetry.space_group_name_H-M   'P 1'
#
loop_
_entity.id
_entity.type
_entity.pdbx_description
1 polymer ?
#
loop_
_entity_poly.entity_id
_entity_poly.type
_entity_poly.pdbx_seq_one_letter_code
_entity_poly.pdbx_strand_id
1 'polypeptide(L)'
;MPRIRTMNSRKPPEGWHKVESFLEEMNKKMRSLENEDTSKKRKNEILWPIFQINHKTSRYIYELYYKRKEISRELYDYLVQEKYVDGALISKWRKQGYENLCCLKCIQVSDSNFSNTCICRVPKSDLGNKVI
;
A
#
# COMPACT_ATOMS: atom_id res chain seq x y z
N MET A 1 -7.94 -1.10 -6.44
CA MET A 1 -8.63 -2.40 -6.41
C MET A 1 -7.85 -3.43 -7.23
N PRO A 2 -7.85 -4.71 -6.80
CA PRO A 2 -7.29 -5.80 -7.59
C PRO A 2 -8.07 -5.97 -8.91
N ARG A 3 -7.43 -6.57 -9.91
CA ARG A 3 -8.08 -6.88 -11.19
C ARG A 3 -9.24 -7.85 -10.96
N ILE A 4 -10.34 -7.60 -11.69
CA ILE A 4 -11.50 -8.47 -11.68
C ILE A 4 -11.10 -9.81 -12.30
N ARG A 5 -11.36 -10.90 -11.57
CA ARG A 5 -11.16 -12.26 -12.08
C ARG A 5 -12.21 -12.54 -13.16
N THR A 6 -11.76 -12.87 -14.36
CA THR A 6 -12.56 -13.32 -15.49
C THR A 6 -12.20 -14.77 -15.83
N MET A 7 -12.92 -15.39 -16.76
CA MET A 7 -12.60 -16.77 -17.21
C MET A 7 -11.17 -16.91 -17.77
N ASN A 8 -10.61 -15.82 -18.30
CA ASN A 8 -9.24 -15.78 -18.85
C ASN A 8 -8.18 -15.39 -17.81
N SER A 9 -8.58 -15.13 -16.55
CA SER A 9 -7.63 -14.77 -15.50
C SER A 9 -6.76 -15.96 -15.11
N ARG A 10 -5.49 -15.69 -14.80
CA ARG A 10 -4.56 -16.71 -14.32
C ARG A 10 -5.06 -17.31 -13.02
N LYS A 11 -5.00 -18.64 -12.94
CA LYS A 11 -5.32 -19.37 -11.71
C LYS A 11 -4.36 -18.95 -10.59
N PRO A 12 -4.84 -18.86 -9.34
CA PRO A 12 -3.98 -18.55 -8.21
C PRO A 12 -2.90 -19.65 -8.07
N PRO A 13 -1.62 -19.27 -7.88
CA PRO A 13 -0.53 -20.22 -7.68
C PRO A 13 -0.53 -20.81 -6.27
N GLU A 14 0.37 -21.77 -6.03
CA GLU A 14 0.48 -22.48 -4.75
C GLU A 14 0.72 -21.53 -3.56
N GLY A 15 0.08 -21.82 -2.43
CA GLY A 15 0.18 -21.00 -1.22
C GLY A 15 -0.79 -19.81 -1.15
N TRP A 16 -1.68 -19.65 -2.12
CA TRP A 16 -2.73 -18.61 -2.12
C TRP A 16 -3.56 -18.55 -0.83
N HIS A 17 -3.91 -19.72 -0.29
CA HIS A 17 -4.71 -19.84 0.95
C HIS A 17 -4.09 -19.10 2.15
N LYS A 18 -2.76 -18.93 2.19
CA LYS A 18 -2.09 -18.21 3.28
C LYS A 18 -2.37 -16.70 3.29
N VAL A 19 -2.63 -16.12 2.12
CA VAL A 19 -2.82 -14.67 1.95
C VAL A 19 -4.28 -14.29 1.66
N GLU A 20 -5.07 -15.25 1.19
CA GLU A 20 -6.45 -15.04 0.73
C GLU A 20 -7.33 -14.34 1.77
N SER A 21 -7.41 -14.88 2.98
CA SER A 21 -8.26 -14.34 4.06
C SER A 21 -7.94 -12.88 4.37
N PHE A 22 -6.65 -12.55 4.46
CA PHE A 22 -6.19 -11.18 4.71
C PHE A 22 -6.50 -10.24 3.54
N LEU A 23 -6.29 -10.69 2.29
CA LEU A 23 -6.57 -9.89 1.10
C LEU A 23 -8.07 -9.61 0.93
N GLU A 24 -8.92 -10.58 1.24
CA GLU A 24 -10.37 -10.40 1.24
C GLU A 24 -10.82 -9.40 2.30
N GLU A 25 -10.28 -9.50 3.52
CA GLU A 25 -10.58 -8.54 4.59
C GLU A 25 -10.19 -7.10 4.19
N MET A 26 -9.01 -6.93 3.62
CA MET A 26 -8.53 -5.61 3.18
C MET A 26 -9.36 -5.06 2.01
N ASN A 27 -9.78 -5.92 1.07
CA ASN A 27 -10.68 -5.52 0.00
C ASN A 27 -12.09 -5.15 0.50
N LYS A 28 -12.61 -5.89 1.48
CA LYS A 28 -13.88 -5.57 2.13
C LYS A 28 -13.82 -4.21 2.81
N LYS A 29 -12.71 -3.91 3.50
CA LYS A 29 -12.47 -2.59 4.09
C LYS A 29 -12.38 -1.48 3.04
N MET A 30 -11.70 -1.72 1.91
CA MET A 30 -11.62 -0.76 0.81
C MET A 30 -13.01 -0.41 0.27
N ARG A 31 -13.83 -1.43 -0.03
CA ARG A 31 -15.22 -1.23 -0.49
C ARG A 31 -16.09 -0.51 0.53
N SER A 32 -15.91 -0.81 1.81
CA SER A 32 -16.63 -0.14 2.89
C SER A 32 -16.30 1.35 2.96
N LEU A 33 -15.05 1.74 2.73
CA LEU A 33 -14.63 3.15 2.73
C LEU A 33 -15.14 3.89 1.50
N GLU A 34 -15.20 3.24 0.35
CA GLU A 34 -15.75 3.83 -0.88
C GLU A 34 -17.24 4.13 -0.77
N ASN A 35 -17.98 3.30 -0.03
CA ASN A 35 -19.41 3.48 0.21
C ASN A 35 -19.73 4.34 1.44
N GLU A 36 -18.73 4.79 2.20
CA GLU A 36 -18.95 5.60 3.40
C GLU A 36 -19.44 7.00 3.03
N ASP A 37 -20.35 7.57 3.83
CA ASP A 37 -20.80 8.95 3.64
C ASP A 37 -19.65 9.94 3.89
N THR A 38 -19.13 10.52 2.80
CA THR A 38 -17.99 11.45 2.84
C THR A 38 -18.37 12.92 3.02
N SER A 39 -19.66 13.23 3.17
CA SER A 39 -20.19 14.61 3.16
C SER A 39 -19.58 15.51 4.24
N LYS A 40 -19.19 14.94 5.38
CA LYS A 40 -18.61 15.67 6.53
C LYS A 40 -17.09 15.69 6.55
N LYS A 41 -16.41 15.00 5.63
CA LYS A 41 -14.94 14.84 5.63
C LYS A 41 -14.29 15.75 4.60
N ARG A 42 -13.05 16.20 4.88
CA ARG A 42 -12.26 16.93 3.87
C ARG A 42 -11.86 15.97 2.75
N LYS A 43 -11.71 16.48 1.53
CA LYS A 43 -11.30 15.68 0.35
C LYS A 43 -10.07 14.81 0.61
N ASN A 44 -9.08 15.32 1.33
CA ASN A 44 -7.87 14.58 1.66
C ASN A 44 -8.11 13.51 2.75
N GLU A 45 -8.97 13.78 3.73
CA GLU A 45 -9.30 12.85 4.82
C GLU A 45 -10.01 11.59 4.30
N ILE A 46 -10.77 11.72 3.22
CA ILE A 46 -11.39 10.58 2.52
C ILE A 46 -10.32 9.63 1.97
N LEU A 47 -9.21 10.17 1.45
CA LEU A 47 -8.17 9.39 0.79
C LEU A 47 -7.17 8.75 1.77
N TRP A 48 -6.97 9.34 2.96
CA TRP A 48 -6.03 8.81 3.96
C TRP A 48 -6.25 7.34 4.33
N PRO A 49 -7.47 6.88 4.67
CA PRO A 49 -7.69 5.48 5.00
C PRO A 49 -7.48 4.55 3.79
N ILE A 50 -7.72 5.03 2.56
CA ILE A 50 -7.41 4.28 1.32
C ILE A 50 -5.90 4.05 1.19
N PHE A 51 -5.08 5.09 1.40
CA PHE A 51 -3.63 4.96 1.40
C PHE A 51 -3.13 4.04 2.51
N GLN A 52 -3.74 4.12 3.70
CA GLN A 52 -3.41 3.26 4.83
C GLN A 52 -3.68 1.78 4.53
N ILE A 53 -4.82 1.46 3.90
CA ILE A 53 -5.14 0.10 3.44
C ILE A 53 -4.11 -0.37 2.43
N ASN A 54 -3.82 0.42 1.39
CA ASN A 54 -2.84 0.04 0.37
C ASN A 54 -1.45 -0.22 0.97
N HIS A 55 -1.03 0.64 1.90
CA HIS A 55 0.23 0.47 2.62
C HIS A 55 0.23 -0.83 3.43
N LYS A 56 -0.80 -1.05 4.25
CA LYS A 56 -0.89 -2.24 5.11
C LYS A 56 -0.92 -3.54 4.29
N THR A 57 -1.69 -3.56 3.21
CA THR A 57 -1.75 -4.72 2.29
C THR A 57 -0.39 -5.00 1.68
N SER A 58 0.25 -3.98 1.12
CA SER A 58 1.57 -4.14 0.50
C SER A 58 2.64 -4.53 1.52
N ARG A 59 2.58 -3.99 2.75
CA ARG A 59 3.54 -4.27 3.82
C ARG A 59 3.45 -5.70 4.33
N TYR A 60 2.23 -6.22 4.48
CA TYR A 60 2.01 -7.60 4.87
C TYR A 60 2.66 -8.57 3.87
N ILE A 61 2.42 -8.37 2.57
CA ILE A 61 3.03 -9.21 1.52
C ILE A 61 4.55 -9.03 1.46
N TYR A 62 5.06 -7.80 1.66
CA TYR A 62 6.50 -7.54 1.75
C TYR A 62 7.15 -8.34 2.89
N GLU A 63 6.54 -8.35 4.07
CA GLU A 63 7.06 -9.10 5.22
C GLU A 63 7.00 -10.61 5.00
N LEU A 64 5.91 -11.13 4.43
CA LEU A 64 5.79 -12.55 4.09
C LEU A 64 6.85 -13.00 3.09
N TYR A 65 7.16 -12.20 2.06
CA TYR A 65 8.13 -12.58 1.03
C TYR A 65 9.58 -12.31 1.43
N TYR A 66 9.91 -11.08 1.81
CA TYR A 66 11.31 -10.67 2.02
C TYR A 66 11.84 -10.98 3.41
N LYS A 67 11.00 -10.94 4.45
CA LYS A 67 11.44 -11.21 5.83
C LYS A 67 11.22 -12.67 6.24
N ARG A 68 9.98 -13.15 6.18
CA ARG A 68 9.61 -14.49 6.64
C ARG A 68 9.83 -15.60 5.61
N LYS A 69 9.83 -15.25 4.31
CA LYS A 69 10.00 -16.17 3.17
C LYS A 69 8.97 -17.31 3.15
N GLU A 70 7.73 -17.02 3.54
CA GLU A 70 6.64 -18.01 3.62
C GLU A 70 5.87 -18.22 2.30
N ILE A 71 6.08 -17.31 1.34
CA ILE A 71 5.44 -17.32 0.02
C ILE A 71 6.46 -17.51 -1.09
N SER A 72 6.05 -18.20 -2.15
CA SER A 72 6.88 -18.42 -3.34
C SER A 72 7.02 -17.13 -4.17
N ARG A 73 8.08 -17.08 -4.99
CA ARG A 73 8.27 -15.98 -5.95
C ARG A 73 7.11 -15.89 -6.95
N GLU A 74 6.60 -17.04 -7.40
CA GLU A 74 5.47 -17.11 -8.34
C GLU A 74 4.21 -16.46 -7.75
N LEU A 75 3.91 -16.72 -6.48
CA LEU A 75 2.79 -16.09 -5.78
C LEU A 75 3.00 -14.59 -5.61
N TYR A 76 4.21 -14.16 -5.28
CA TYR A 76 4.54 -12.74 -5.19
C TYR A 76 4.35 -12.02 -6.54
N ASP A 77 4.89 -12.58 -7.63
CA ASP A 77 4.78 -11.99 -8.96
C ASP A 77 3.32 -11.95 -9.44
N TYR A 78 2.53 -12.99 -9.12
CA TYR A 78 1.08 -13.01 -9.36
C TYR A 78 0.35 -11.88 -8.64
N LEU A 79 0.63 -11.67 -7.34
CA LEU A 79 0.00 -10.61 -6.54
C LEU A 79 0.29 -9.20 -7.09
N VAL A 80 1.51 -8.98 -7.59
CA VAL A 80 1.92 -7.71 -8.21
C VAL A 80 1.24 -7.51 -9.57
N GLN A 81 1.16 -8.57 -10.40
CA GLN A 81 0.52 -8.53 -11.72
C GLN A 81 -0.99 -8.27 -11.63
N GLU A 82 -1.67 -8.95 -10.71
CA GLU A 82 -3.12 -8.80 -10.47
C GLU A 82 -3.47 -7.54 -9.65
N LYS A 83 -2.48 -6.70 -9.31
CA LYS A 83 -2.65 -5.43 -8.60
C LYS A 83 -3.28 -5.57 -7.20
N TYR A 84 -3.02 -6.69 -6.52
CA TYR A 84 -3.34 -6.82 -5.09
C TYR A 84 -2.42 -5.97 -4.22
N VAL A 85 -1.18 -5.76 -4.67
CA VAL A 85 -0.15 -4.98 -3.98
C VAL A 85 0.49 -3.94 -4.89
N ASP A 86 1.03 -2.90 -4.28
CA ASP A 86 1.78 -1.86 -4.97
C ASP A 86 3.26 -2.27 -5.09
N GLY A 87 3.62 -2.87 -6.23
CA GLY A 87 5.00 -3.25 -6.52
C GLY A 87 5.98 -2.07 -6.56
N ALA A 88 5.51 -0.87 -6.94
CA ALA A 88 6.36 0.32 -6.98
C ALA A 88 6.66 0.80 -5.56
N LEU A 89 5.69 0.77 -4.64
CA LEU A 89 5.92 1.06 -3.22
C LEU A 89 6.89 0.05 -2.59
N ILE A 90 6.68 -1.25 -2.84
CA ILE A 90 7.58 -2.31 -2.35
C ILE A 90 9.01 -2.13 -2.85
N SER A 91 9.18 -1.72 -4.12
CA SER A 91 10.51 -1.44 -4.68
C SER A 91 11.25 -0.33 -3.92
N LYS A 92 10.53 0.64 -3.34
CA LYS A 92 11.12 1.72 -2.55
C LYS A 92 11.54 1.23 -1.18
N TRP A 93 10.78 0.35 -0.51
CA TRP A 93 11.16 -0.19 0.80
C TRP A 93 12.48 -0.97 0.80
N ARG A 94 12.92 -1.44 -0.38
CA ARG A 94 14.23 -2.10 -0.55
C ARG A 94 15.40 -1.12 -0.66
N LYS A 95 15.14 0.19 -0.82
CA LYS A 95 16.18 1.22 -0.92
C LYS A 95 16.45 1.81 0.45
N GLN A 96 17.72 2.06 0.75
CA GLN A 96 18.16 2.70 1.99
C GLN A 96 17.46 4.05 2.19
N GLY A 97 16.99 4.30 3.41
CA GLY A 97 16.27 5.53 3.77
C GLY A 97 14.78 5.54 3.42
N TYR A 98 14.28 4.53 2.70
CA TYR A 98 12.86 4.40 2.31
C TYR A 98 12.17 3.20 2.93
N GLU A 99 12.82 2.46 3.84
CA GLU A 99 12.32 1.22 4.45
C GLU A 99 10.92 1.31 5.07
N ASN A 100 10.57 2.50 5.58
CA ASN A 100 9.28 2.80 6.22
C ASN A 100 8.52 3.91 5.47
N LEU A 101 8.66 3.98 4.15
CA LEU A 101 7.92 4.92 3.32
C LEU A 101 6.41 4.66 3.40
N CYS A 102 5.62 5.71 3.67
CA CYS A 102 4.16 5.63 3.80
C CYS A 102 3.42 5.41 2.47
N CYS A 103 3.75 6.19 1.43
CA CYS A 103 3.18 6.06 0.08
C CYS A 103 4.07 6.74 -0.96
N LEU A 104 3.84 6.45 -2.25
CA LEU A 104 4.60 7.04 -3.36
C LEU A 104 4.34 8.55 -3.52
N LYS A 105 3.14 9.02 -3.17
CA LYS A 105 2.78 10.44 -3.25
C LYS A 105 3.70 11.31 -2.39
N CYS A 106 4.13 10.82 -1.24
CA CYS A 106 4.92 11.59 -0.29
C CYS A 106 6.38 11.83 -0.73
N ILE A 107 6.86 11.12 -1.75
CA ILE A 107 8.20 11.31 -2.32
C ILE A 107 8.17 11.97 -3.70
N GLN A 108 6.98 12.21 -4.24
CA GLN A 108 6.80 12.77 -5.56
C GLN A 108 6.92 14.30 -5.48
N VAL A 109 8.01 14.85 -6.01
CA VAL A 109 8.29 16.29 -5.96
C VAL A 109 7.29 17.11 -6.77
N SER A 110 6.78 16.56 -7.89
CA SER A 110 5.80 17.23 -8.77
C SER A 110 4.46 17.52 -8.10
N ASP A 111 4.14 16.79 -7.01
CA ASP A 111 2.86 16.93 -6.32
C ASP A 111 2.86 18.09 -5.32
N SER A 112 3.99 18.79 -5.19
CA SER A 112 4.18 19.93 -4.29
C SER A 112 4.50 21.20 -5.07
N ASN A 113 4.02 22.35 -4.59
CA ASN A 113 4.23 23.65 -5.24
C ASN A 113 5.72 24.04 -5.33
N PHE A 114 6.54 23.58 -4.39
CA PHE A 114 7.95 23.94 -4.28
C PHE A 114 8.89 22.78 -4.61
N SER A 115 8.41 21.72 -5.29
CA SER A 115 9.22 20.55 -5.65
C SER A 115 9.91 19.86 -4.46
N ASN A 116 9.28 19.89 -3.29
CA ASN A 116 9.77 19.27 -2.05
C ASN A 116 9.01 17.97 -1.74
N THR A 117 9.63 17.12 -0.93
CA THR A 117 8.95 15.93 -0.39
C THR A 117 7.96 16.29 0.72
N CYS A 118 7.00 15.41 1.00
CA CYS A 118 6.02 15.61 2.06
C CYS A 118 6.69 15.67 3.45
N ILE A 119 6.09 16.43 4.38
CA ILE A 119 6.56 16.58 5.78
C ILE A 119 6.71 15.23 6.51
N CYS A 120 5.94 14.21 6.15
CA CYS A 120 6.07 12.87 6.73
C CYS A 120 7.41 12.19 6.41
N ARG A 121 8.23 12.76 5.52
CA ARG A 121 9.59 12.30 5.22
C ARG A 121 10.65 12.97 6.09
N VAL A 122 10.30 14.01 6.82
CA VAL A 122 11.20 14.72 7.73
C VAL A 122 11.33 13.91 9.04
N PRO A 123 12.56 13.63 9.52
CA PRO A 123 12.77 13.00 10.82
C PRO A 123 12.12 13.81 11.95
N LYS A 124 11.55 13.10 12.93
CA LYS A 124 10.90 13.76 14.08
C LYS A 124 11.85 14.63 14.91
N SER A 125 13.15 14.34 14.91
CA SER A 125 14.18 15.17 15.57
C SER A 125 14.24 16.59 15.01
N ASP A 126 13.91 16.74 13.73
CA ASP A 126 14.08 17.99 12.99
C ASP A 126 12.76 18.76 12.90
N LEU A 127 11.65 18.05 13.17
CA LEU A 127 10.32 18.63 13.39
C LEU A 127 10.31 19.28 14.77
N GLY A 128 10.65 20.58 14.84
CA GLY A 128 10.59 21.34 16.09
C GLY A 128 9.24 21.22 16.82
N ASN A 129 9.21 21.55 18.12
CA ASN A 129 8.10 21.37 19.07
C ASN A 129 6.73 22.01 18.71
N LYS A 130 6.51 22.50 17.49
CA LYS A 130 5.30 23.20 17.05
C LYS A 130 4.24 22.31 16.39
N VAL A 131 4.47 21.00 16.30
CA VAL A 131 3.55 20.08 15.61
C VAL A 131 3.22 18.88 16.48
N ILE A 132 2.41 19.11 17.51
CA ILE A 132 1.54 18.11 18.16
C ILE A 132 0.17 18.76 18.31
#